data_AF-A0A841RP82-F1
#
_entry.id   AF-A0A841RP82-F1
#
_cell.length_a   1.000
_cell.length_b   1.000
_cell.length_c   1.000
_cell.angle_alpha   90.00
_cell.angle_beta   90.00
_cell.angle_gamma   90.00
#
_symmetry.space_group_name_H-M   'P 1'
#
loop_
_entity.id
_entity.type
_entity.pdbx_description
1 polymer ?
#
loop_
_entity_poly.entity_id
_entity_poly.type
_entity_poly.pdbx_seq_one_letter_code
_entity_poly.pdbx_strand_id
1 'polypeptide(L)'
;MAIQIGPNNPCPCGSGKKYKNCCMNEFSSSEKELIIHHIKKKIEQGYVHIADNQLIEACDKWWEAWLDVKRWLIPHYQTTSIESFSDQISDDFLMYDWIQIFEDELEKAGNTNNRFYELRYILAFDFRKNFPHSDEMILMKMGTAAAQALFYLGRIEESERLFKKLLVGDYTEGARGWIYIHWGDIYTNSDNKDIAEIKKAKALYYKALELLDKKDHEFALMRINELKAN
;
A
#
# COMPACT_ATOMS: atom_id res chain seq x y z
N MET A 1 0.91 -24.25 -16.65
CA MET A 1 1.90 -25.19 -16.07
C MET A 1 2.81 -24.37 -15.17
N ALA A 2 2.84 -24.66 -13.86
CA ALA A 2 3.75 -23.97 -12.94
C ALA A 2 5.19 -24.43 -13.20
N ILE A 3 6.11 -23.49 -13.42
CA ILE A 3 7.54 -23.78 -13.60
C ILE A 3 8.06 -24.30 -12.25
N GLN A 4 8.40 -25.58 -12.17
CA GLN A 4 9.08 -26.13 -10.99
C GLN A 4 10.53 -25.68 -10.98
N ILE A 5 10.87 -24.75 -10.09
CA ILE A 5 12.25 -24.27 -9.90
C ILE A 5 13.02 -25.33 -9.12
N GLY A 6 14.05 -25.91 -9.76
CA GLY A 6 14.89 -26.92 -9.16
C GLY A 6 15.68 -26.41 -7.93
N PRO A 7 15.95 -27.25 -6.92
CA PRO A 7 16.58 -26.87 -5.65
C PRO A 7 17.92 -26.12 -5.78
N ASN A 8 18.69 -26.40 -6.82
CA ASN A 8 20.01 -25.81 -7.03
C ASN A 8 19.99 -24.55 -7.92
N ASN A 9 18.82 -24.17 -8.47
CA ASN A 9 18.69 -22.96 -9.29
C ASN A 9 18.85 -21.69 -8.43
N PRO A 10 19.20 -20.54 -9.03
CA PRO A 10 19.15 -19.24 -8.32
C PRO A 10 17.75 -18.97 -7.75
N CYS A 11 17.62 -18.48 -6.50
CA CYS A 11 16.29 -18.17 -5.96
C CYS A 11 15.67 -17.00 -6.74
N PRO A 12 14.39 -17.11 -7.17
CA PRO A 12 13.67 -16.04 -7.87
C PRO A 12 13.48 -14.74 -7.05
N CYS A 13 13.76 -14.73 -5.75
CA CYS A 13 13.70 -13.52 -4.92
C CYS A 13 14.85 -12.53 -5.16
N GLY A 14 15.84 -12.87 -6.00
CA GLY A 14 16.94 -11.97 -6.34
C GLY A 14 18.08 -11.92 -5.32
N SER A 15 18.09 -12.83 -4.33
CA SER A 15 19.09 -12.85 -3.25
C SER A 15 20.51 -13.30 -3.67
N GLY A 16 20.68 -13.81 -4.90
CA GLY A 16 21.93 -14.41 -5.38
C GLY A 16 22.25 -15.80 -4.80
N LYS A 17 21.40 -16.34 -3.91
CA LYS A 17 21.57 -17.68 -3.31
C LYS A 17 20.88 -18.78 -4.13
N LYS A 18 21.27 -20.04 -3.93
CA LYS A 18 20.55 -21.22 -4.45
C LYS A 18 19.17 -21.33 -3.79
N TYR A 19 18.17 -21.79 -4.54
CA TYR A 19 16.77 -21.89 -4.12
C TYR A 19 16.63 -22.66 -2.80
N LYS A 20 17.24 -23.84 -2.70
CA LYS A 20 17.30 -24.68 -1.47
C LYS A 20 17.92 -24.00 -0.26
N ASN A 21 18.85 -23.08 -0.45
CA ASN A 21 19.54 -22.37 0.62
C ASN A 21 18.94 -20.98 0.89
N CYS A 22 17.74 -20.74 0.36
CA CYS A 22 17.07 -19.45 0.47
C CYS A 22 15.58 -19.68 0.69
N CYS A 23 14.82 -19.87 -0.38
CA CYS A 23 13.37 -19.82 -0.37
C CYS A 23 12.73 -21.22 -0.26
N MET A 24 13.52 -22.29 -0.44
CA MET A 24 13.04 -23.68 -0.39
C MET A 24 13.28 -24.39 0.95
N ASN A 25 14.09 -23.86 1.86
CA ASN A 25 14.13 -24.43 3.21
C ASN A 25 12.83 -24.07 3.94
N GLU A 26 12.01 -25.08 4.23
CA GLU A 26 10.87 -24.91 5.13
C GLU A 26 11.42 -24.66 6.54
N PHE A 27 11.12 -23.49 7.11
CA PHE A 27 11.34 -23.26 8.53
C PHE A 27 10.67 -24.36 9.35
N SER A 28 11.34 -24.86 10.37
CA SER A 28 10.67 -25.65 11.41
C SER A 28 9.55 -24.81 12.06
N SER A 29 8.53 -25.47 12.63
CA SER A 29 7.42 -24.77 13.26
C SER A 29 7.89 -23.78 14.33
N SER A 30 8.89 -24.15 15.13
CA SER A 30 9.49 -23.28 16.15
C SER A 30 10.23 -22.08 15.57
N GLU A 31 10.90 -22.22 14.41
CA GLU A 31 11.53 -21.08 13.74
C GLU A 31 10.49 -20.10 13.17
N LYS A 32 9.39 -20.61 12.62
CA LYS A 32 8.28 -19.75 12.14
C LYS A 32 7.68 -18.95 13.28
N GLU A 33 7.38 -19.60 14.40
CA GLU A 33 6.83 -18.95 15.59
C GLU A 33 7.75 -17.84 16.12
N LEU A 34 9.07 -18.08 16.17
CA LEU A 34 10.04 -17.07 16.59
C LEU A 34 10.10 -15.86 15.65
N ILE A 35 10.04 -16.09 14.34
CA ILE A 35 10.03 -15.01 13.33
C ILE A 35 8.75 -14.19 13.46
N ILE A 36 7.59 -14.86 13.58
CA ILE A 36 6.29 -14.20 13.74
C ILE A 36 6.29 -13.38 15.03
N HIS A 37 6.75 -13.94 16.15
CA HIS A 37 6.85 -13.24 17.42
C HIS A 37 7.75 -11.99 17.32
N HIS A 38 8.90 -12.11 16.65
CA HIS A 38 9.80 -10.97 16.45
C HIS A 38 9.17 -9.85 15.60
N ILE A 39 8.45 -10.20 14.54
CA ILE A 39 7.74 -9.23 13.69
C ILE A 39 6.60 -8.57 14.49
N LYS A 40 5.80 -9.35 15.23
CA LYS A 40 4.74 -8.85 16.13
C LYS A 40 5.29 -7.82 17.11
N LYS A 41 6.40 -8.13 17.77
CA LYS A 41 7.05 -7.21 18.71
C LYS A 41 7.43 -5.88 18.07
N LYS A 42 7.94 -5.88 16.84
CA LYS A 42 8.23 -4.63 16.10
C LYS A 42 6.96 -3.84 15.81
N ILE A 43 5.88 -4.53 15.45
CA ILE A 43 4.59 -3.90 15.19
C ILE A 43 4.03 -3.26 16.46
N GLU A 44 4.04 -3.98 17.57
CA GLU A 44 3.66 -3.47 18.90
C GLU A 44 4.50 -2.25 19.30
N GLN A 45 5.81 -2.30 19.08
CA GLN A 45 6.69 -1.14 19.34
C GLN A 45 6.32 0.08 18.49
N GLY A 46 5.94 -0.10 17.23
CA GLY A 46 5.47 1.02 16.42
C GLY A 46 4.16 1.61 16.92
N TYR A 47 3.22 0.78 17.43
CA TYR A 47 2.02 1.30 18.10
C TYR A 47 2.35 2.08 19.37
N VAL A 48 3.32 1.62 20.18
CA VAL A 48 3.81 2.37 21.35
C VAL A 48 4.36 3.73 20.92
N HIS A 49 5.19 3.77 19.88
CA HIS A 49 5.71 5.03 19.34
C HIS A 49 4.59 5.97 18.84
N ILE A 50 3.54 5.46 18.19
CA ILE A 50 2.38 6.27 17.80
C ILE A 50 1.68 6.86 19.03
N ALA A 51 1.45 6.05 20.07
CA ALA A 51 0.82 6.51 21.31
C ALA A 51 1.63 7.62 22.00
N ASP A 52 2.96 7.56 21.88
CA ASP A 52 3.89 8.58 22.40
C ASP A 52 4.14 9.74 21.42
N ASN A 53 3.39 9.82 20.31
CA ASN A 53 3.50 10.85 19.26
C ASN A 53 4.89 10.89 18.58
N GLN A 54 5.55 9.75 18.50
CA GLN A 54 6.86 9.52 17.88
C GLN A 54 6.70 8.89 16.50
N LEU A 55 6.12 9.65 15.57
CA LEU A 55 5.70 9.16 14.26
C LEU A 55 6.87 8.62 13.40
N ILE A 56 8.04 9.27 13.46
CA ILE A 56 9.23 8.88 12.69
C ILE A 56 9.74 7.53 13.18
N GLU A 57 9.84 7.36 14.49
CA GLU A 57 10.27 6.14 15.14
C GLU A 57 9.28 4.99 14.89
N ALA A 58 7.97 5.28 14.91
CA ALA A 58 6.93 4.32 14.56
C ALA A 58 7.10 3.81 13.12
N CYS A 59 7.21 4.73 12.15
CA CYS A 59 7.36 4.39 10.75
C CYS A 59 8.65 3.60 10.48
N ASP A 60 9.77 3.99 11.08
CA ASP A 60 11.04 3.28 10.93
C ASP A 60 10.95 1.87 11.53
N LYS A 61 10.28 1.71 12.68
CA LYS A 61 10.09 0.39 13.30
C LYS A 61 9.17 -0.51 12.48
N TRP A 62 8.07 0.02 11.97
CA TRP A 62 7.17 -0.72 11.07
C TRP A 62 7.80 -1.04 9.73
N TRP A 63 8.69 -0.19 9.22
CA TRP A 63 9.48 -0.50 8.04
C TRP A 63 10.39 -1.70 8.26
N GLU A 64 11.08 -1.77 9.41
CA GLU A 64 11.84 -2.96 9.80
C GLU A 64 10.97 -4.22 9.89
N ALA A 65 9.72 -4.11 10.35
CA ALA A 65 8.78 -5.23 10.41
C ALA A 65 8.39 -5.68 8.99
N TRP A 66 8.06 -4.75 8.09
CA TRP A 66 7.73 -5.04 6.71
C TRP A 66 8.88 -5.70 5.95
N LEU A 67 10.12 -5.26 6.17
CA LEU A 67 11.30 -5.90 5.60
C LEU A 67 11.44 -7.36 6.05
N ASP A 68 11.17 -7.65 7.33
CA ASP A 68 11.19 -9.03 7.84
C ASP A 68 10.03 -9.86 7.29
N VAL A 69 8.83 -9.30 7.16
CA VAL A 69 7.68 -9.96 6.50
C VAL A 69 8.05 -10.37 5.07
N LYS A 70 8.57 -9.43 4.26
CA LYS A 70 8.97 -9.72 2.87
C LYS A 70 10.10 -10.74 2.78
N ARG A 71 11.06 -10.67 3.69
CA ARG A 71 12.25 -11.51 3.66
C ARG A 71 11.95 -12.94 4.11
N TRP A 72 11.13 -13.07 5.14
CA TRP A 72 10.96 -14.32 5.85
C TRP A 72 9.57 -14.89 5.67
N LEU A 73 8.50 -14.13 5.84
CA LEU A 73 7.16 -14.72 5.78
C LEU A 73 6.67 -14.96 4.34
N ILE A 74 6.68 -13.93 3.48
CA ILE A 74 6.11 -14.04 2.12
C ILE A 74 6.66 -15.23 1.31
N PRO A 75 7.98 -15.52 1.29
CA PRO A 75 8.50 -16.64 0.51
C PRO A 75 8.04 -18.03 0.99
N HIS A 76 7.57 -18.15 2.24
CA HIS A 76 7.16 -19.44 2.82
C HIS A 76 5.66 -19.65 2.82
N TYR A 77 4.88 -18.59 2.88
CA TYR A 77 3.43 -18.67 2.73
C TYR A 77 3.11 -18.44 1.25
N GLN A 78 2.87 -19.54 0.52
CA GLN A 78 2.65 -19.56 -0.94
C GLN A 78 1.27 -18.99 -1.33
N THR A 79 0.88 -17.86 -0.75
CA THR A 79 -0.36 -17.14 -0.99
C THR A 79 -0.08 -15.85 -1.73
N THR A 80 -1.09 -15.39 -2.45
CA THR A 80 -1.05 -14.15 -3.24
C THR A 80 -2.19 -13.19 -2.88
N SER A 81 -2.86 -13.44 -1.75
CA SER A 81 -3.81 -12.54 -1.11
C SER A 81 -3.37 -12.27 0.33
N ILE A 82 -3.53 -11.04 0.80
CA ILE A 82 -3.15 -10.65 2.15
C ILE A 82 -4.07 -11.31 3.20
N GLU A 83 -5.32 -11.59 2.84
CA GLU A 83 -6.33 -12.21 3.69
C GLU A 83 -5.89 -13.63 4.04
N SER A 84 -5.65 -14.47 3.02
CA SER A 84 -5.16 -15.83 3.23
C SER A 84 -3.74 -15.87 3.82
N PHE A 85 -2.95 -14.80 3.66
CA PHE A 85 -1.66 -14.65 4.34
C PHE A 85 -1.84 -14.40 5.84
N SER A 86 -2.74 -13.50 6.22
CA SER A 86 -3.08 -13.22 7.61
C SER A 86 -3.59 -14.48 8.32
N ASP A 87 -4.53 -15.19 7.69
CA ASP A 87 -5.15 -16.41 8.23
C ASP A 87 -4.12 -17.52 8.49
N GLN A 88 -3.09 -17.63 7.65
CA GLN A 88 -2.08 -18.69 7.78
C GLN A 88 -0.99 -18.38 8.80
N ILE A 89 -0.78 -17.12 9.16
CA ILE A 89 0.31 -16.75 10.07
C ILE A 89 -0.11 -16.97 11.52
N SER A 90 -1.21 -16.37 11.96
CA SER A 90 -1.70 -16.47 13.33
C SER A 90 -3.04 -15.74 13.47
N ASP A 91 -4.01 -16.34 14.18
CA ASP A 91 -5.35 -15.76 14.37
C ASP A 91 -5.36 -14.37 15.05
N ASP A 92 -4.34 -14.08 15.86
CA ASP A 92 -4.12 -12.81 16.56
C ASP A 92 -3.22 -11.84 15.78
N PHE A 93 -2.73 -12.22 14.59
CA PHE A 93 -1.85 -11.39 13.78
C PHE A 93 -2.57 -10.78 12.59
N LEU A 94 -3.13 -9.59 12.80
CA LEU A 94 -3.95 -8.87 11.84
C LEU A 94 -3.08 -8.09 10.83
N MET A 95 -2.42 -8.82 9.93
CA MET A 95 -1.59 -8.23 8.87
C MET A 95 -2.37 -7.32 7.93
N TYR A 96 -3.63 -7.69 7.63
CA TYR A 96 -4.53 -6.91 6.78
C TYR A 96 -4.80 -5.51 7.35
N ASP A 97 -5.03 -5.42 8.67
CA ASP A 97 -5.33 -4.15 9.33
C ASP A 97 -4.05 -3.33 9.51
N TRP A 98 -2.98 -3.97 10.00
CA TRP A 98 -1.72 -3.29 10.26
C TRP A 98 -1.11 -2.65 9.00
N ILE A 99 -1.13 -3.34 7.85
CA ILE A 99 -0.49 -2.81 6.63
C ILE A 99 -1.17 -1.55 6.11
N GLN A 100 -2.50 -1.43 6.30
CA GLN A 100 -3.24 -0.22 5.94
C GLN A 100 -2.91 0.93 6.89
N ILE A 101 -2.87 0.67 8.20
CA ILE A 101 -2.48 1.70 9.18
C ILE A 101 -1.04 2.16 8.91
N PHE A 102 -0.12 1.24 8.63
CA PHE A 102 1.26 1.58 8.32
C PHE A 102 1.35 2.49 7.09
N GLU A 103 0.58 2.21 6.04
CA GLU A 103 0.53 3.04 4.85
C GLU A 103 0.03 4.47 5.16
N ASP A 104 -1.03 4.62 5.95
CA ASP A 104 -1.54 5.91 6.41
C ASP A 104 -0.49 6.69 7.24
N GLU A 105 0.22 6.02 8.14
CA GLU A 105 1.26 6.67 8.95
C GLU A 105 2.46 7.14 8.11
N LEU A 106 2.83 6.40 7.05
CA LEU A 106 3.85 6.83 6.11
C LEU A 106 3.44 8.09 5.34
N GLU A 107 2.16 8.23 4.98
CA GLU A 107 1.65 9.47 4.38
C GLU A 107 1.80 10.66 5.34
N LYS A 108 1.37 10.49 6.60
CA LYS A 108 1.49 11.53 7.63
C LYS A 108 2.94 11.94 7.86
N ALA A 109 3.85 10.96 7.95
CA ALA A 109 5.28 11.22 8.12
C ALA A 109 5.88 11.89 6.87
N GLY A 110 5.36 11.57 5.68
CA GLY A 110 5.73 12.14 4.40
C GLY A 110 5.56 13.66 4.35
N ASN A 111 4.49 14.19 4.98
CA ASN A 111 4.23 15.63 5.05
C ASN A 111 5.37 16.43 5.70
N THR A 112 6.18 15.79 6.55
CA THR A 112 7.34 16.41 7.20
C THR A 112 8.66 16.01 6.54
N ASN A 113 8.73 14.79 5.99
CA ASN A 113 9.95 14.23 5.43
C ASN A 113 9.65 13.32 4.23
N ASN A 114 10.05 13.77 3.04
CA ASN A 114 9.85 13.07 1.77
C ASN A 114 10.38 11.63 1.73
N ARG A 115 11.34 11.25 2.59
CA ARG A 115 11.77 9.84 2.74
C ARG A 115 10.57 8.92 2.94
N PHE A 116 9.56 9.34 3.71
CA PHE A 116 8.42 8.49 4.00
C PHE A 116 7.46 8.36 2.83
N TYR A 117 7.39 9.32 1.91
CA TYR A 117 6.70 9.10 0.63
C TYR A 117 7.43 8.08 -0.25
N GLU A 118 8.77 8.07 -0.27
CA GLU A 118 9.52 7.00 -0.96
C GLU A 118 9.21 5.63 -0.34
N LEU A 119 9.21 5.53 0.99
CA LEU A 119 8.84 4.29 1.68
C LEU A 119 7.39 3.88 1.40
N ARG A 120 6.44 4.83 1.38
CA ARG A 120 5.03 4.59 1.05
C ARG A 120 4.87 4.03 -0.37
N TYR A 121 5.56 4.63 -1.34
CA TYR A 121 5.58 4.14 -2.72
C TYR A 121 6.11 2.69 -2.78
N ILE A 122 7.23 2.41 -2.12
CA ILE A 122 7.84 1.06 -2.13
C ILE A 122 6.93 0.06 -1.40
N LEU A 123 6.37 0.41 -0.24
CA LEU A 123 5.43 -0.42 0.52
C LEU A 123 4.27 -0.86 -0.37
N ALA A 124 3.60 0.10 -0.97
CA ALA A 124 2.40 -0.13 -1.75
C ALA A 124 2.67 -0.88 -3.07
N PHE A 125 3.79 -0.57 -3.72
CA PHE A 125 4.24 -1.33 -4.89
C PHE A 125 4.56 -2.78 -4.55
N ASP A 126 5.34 -3.02 -3.49
CA ASP A 126 5.71 -4.36 -3.03
C ASP A 126 4.48 -5.13 -2.57
N PHE A 127 3.54 -4.49 -1.87
CA PHE A 127 2.27 -5.09 -1.46
C PHE A 127 1.53 -5.63 -2.68
N ARG A 128 1.25 -4.80 -3.69
CA ARG A 128 0.51 -5.23 -4.89
C ARG A 128 1.25 -6.29 -5.70
N LYS A 129 2.58 -6.29 -5.66
CA LYS A 129 3.40 -7.30 -6.32
C LYS A 129 3.31 -8.66 -5.62
N ASN A 130 3.32 -8.69 -4.29
CA ASN A 130 3.31 -9.94 -3.52
C ASN A 130 1.89 -10.47 -3.28
N PHE A 131 0.90 -9.58 -3.19
CA PHE A 131 -0.49 -9.93 -2.91
C PHE A 131 -1.49 -9.48 -3.99
N PRO A 132 -1.27 -9.82 -5.29
CA PRO A 132 -2.09 -9.31 -6.40
C PRO A 132 -3.54 -9.81 -6.43
N HIS A 133 -3.91 -10.80 -5.62
CA HIS A 133 -5.27 -11.36 -5.54
C HIS A 133 -5.95 -11.07 -4.19
N SER A 134 -5.49 -10.02 -3.51
CA SER A 134 -6.19 -9.47 -2.34
C SER A 134 -7.51 -8.82 -2.75
N ASP A 135 -8.32 -8.44 -1.76
CA ASP A 135 -9.52 -7.65 -1.99
C ASP A 135 -9.25 -6.41 -2.86
N GLU A 136 -10.19 -6.10 -3.75
CA GLU A 136 -9.98 -5.04 -4.73
C GLU A 136 -9.85 -3.66 -4.07
N MET A 137 -10.49 -3.42 -2.92
CA MET A 137 -10.40 -2.14 -2.22
C MET A 137 -9.01 -1.90 -1.67
N ILE A 138 -8.38 -2.91 -1.04
CA ILE A 138 -7.00 -2.74 -0.55
C ILE A 138 -6.00 -2.63 -1.71
N LEU A 139 -6.21 -3.38 -2.80
CA LEU A 139 -5.38 -3.24 -4.01
C LEU A 139 -5.50 -1.87 -4.67
N MET A 140 -6.71 -1.30 -4.67
CA MET A 140 -7.00 0.03 -5.18
C MET A 140 -6.37 1.11 -4.28
N LYS A 141 -6.56 1.01 -2.96
CA LYS A 141 -5.94 1.92 -1.96
C LYS A 141 -4.42 1.93 -2.08
N MET A 142 -3.77 0.76 -2.08
CA MET A 142 -2.32 0.67 -2.26
C MET A 142 -1.89 1.23 -3.63
N GLY A 143 -2.68 0.99 -4.68
CA GLY A 143 -2.39 1.54 -6.01
C GLY A 143 -2.38 3.07 -6.01
N THR A 144 -3.44 3.66 -5.44
CA THR A 144 -3.59 5.11 -5.35
C THR A 144 -2.58 5.73 -4.40
N ALA A 145 -2.29 5.11 -3.25
CA ALA A 145 -1.23 5.51 -2.33
C ALA A 145 0.14 5.63 -3.00
N ALA A 146 0.52 4.65 -3.84
CA ALA A 146 1.74 4.71 -4.63
C ALA A 146 1.74 5.89 -5.62
N ALA A 147 0.60 6.17 -6.26
CA ALA A 147 0.48 7.28 -7.20
C ALA A 147 0.50 8.65 -6.49
N GLN A 148 -0.13 8.76 -5.33
CA GLN A 148 -0.10 9.96 -4.49
C GLN A 148 1.32 10.24 -3.96
N ALA A 149 2.02 9.21 -3.47
CA ALA A 149 3.41 9.33 -3.05
C ALA A 149 4.32 9.87 -4.17
N LEU A 150 4.19 9.36 -5.40
CA LEU A 150 4.92 9.89 -6.55
C LEU A 150 4.63 11.37 -6.80
N PHE A 151 3.38 11.80 -6.64
CA PHE A 151 2.99 13.20 -6.81
C PHE A 151 3.70 14.09 -5.79
N TYR A 152 3.65 13.73 -4.50
CA TYR A 152 4.26 14.51 -3.42
C TYR A 152 5.80 14.52 -3.48
N LEU A 153 6.41 13.53 -4.14
CA LEU A 153 7.84 13.52 -4.47
C LEU A 153 8.21 14.40 -5.67
N GLY A 154 7.24 15.10 -6.29
CA GLY A 154 7.43 15.91 -7.48
C GLY A 154 7.50 15.10 -8.79
N ARG A 155 7.23 13.79 -8.75
CA ARG A 155 7.25 12.89 -9.92
C ARG A 155 5.87 12.85 -10.59
N ILE A 156 5.39 14.03 -10.99
CA ILE A 156 4.00 14.27 -11.43
C ILE A 156 3.61 13.39 -12.63
N GLU A 157 4.46 13.32 -13.66
CA GLU A 157 4.17 12.50 -14.85
C GLU A 157 4.02 11.01 -14.53
N GLU A 158 4.80 10.53 -13.55
CA GLU A 158 4.76 9.13 -13.13
C GLU A 158 3.50 8.82 -12.32
N SER A 159 3.12 9.74 -11.43
CA SER A 159 1.86 9.70 -10.71
C SER A 159 0.66 9.62 -11.67
N GLU A 160 0.58 10.55 -12.62
CA GLU A 160 -0.47 10.62 -13.64
C GLU A 160 -0.57 9.33 -14.47
N ARG A 161 0.58 8.80 -14.87
CA ARG A 161 0.65 7.53 -15.60
C ARG A 161 0.18 6.36 -14.76
N LEU A 162 0.51 6.34 -13.46
CA LEU A 162 0.08 5.28 -12.57
C LEU A 162 -1.43 5.32 -12.32
N PHE A 163 -2.04 6.49 -12.09
CA PHE A 163 -3.50 6.63 -12.00
C PHE A 163 -4.20 6.13 -13.27
N LYS A 164 -3.72 6.51 -14.45
CA LYS A 164 -4.25 6.00 -15.73
C LYS A 164 -4.14 4.48 -15.85
N LYS A 165 -3.01 3.91 -15.39
CA LYS A 165 -2.81 2.46 -15.38
C LYS A 165 -3.77 1.75 -14.42
N LEU A 166 -4.07 2.34 -13.27
CA LEU A 166 -5.04 1.79 -12.32
C LEU A 166 -6.45 1.76 -12.92
N LEU A 167 -6.86 2.81 -13.64
CA LEU A 167 -8.20 2.89 -14.24
C LEU A 167 -8.48 1.79 -15.28
N VAL A 168 -7.46 1.35 -16.01
CA VAL A 168 -7.56 0.24 -16.97
C VAL A 168 -7.33 -1.13 -16.32
N GLY A 169 -7.10 -1.17 -15.01
CA GLY A 169 -7.01 -2.40 -14.23
C GLY A 169 -8.35 -3.12 -14.08
N ASP A 170 -8.27 -4.34 -13.57
CA ASP A 170 -9.43 -5.17 -13.24
C ASP A 170 -10.02 -4.71 -11.90
N TYR A 171 -10.89 -3.72 -11.97
CA TYR A 171 -11.57 -3.08 -10.85
C TYR A 171 -13.06 -2.93 -11.18
N THR A 172 -13.91 -2.97 -10.16
CA THR A 172 -15.31 -2.57 -10.32
C THR A 172 -15.44 -1.08 -10.68
N GLU A 173 -16.61 -0.66 -11.16
CA GLU A 173 -16.89 0.76 -11.42
C GLU A 173 -16.75 1.61 -10.15
N GLY A 174 -17.26 1.12 -9.02
CA GLY A 174 -17.10 1.78 -7.72
C GLY A 174 -15.63 2.00 -7.34
N ALA A 175 -14.79 0.97 -7.46
CA ALA A 175 -13.35 1.08 -7.25
C ALA A 175 -12.69 2.11 -8.19
N ARG A 176 -13.07 2.15 -9.48
CA ARG A 176 -12.60 3.18 -10.43
C ARG A 176 -13.07 4.59 -10.05
N GLY A 177 -14.28 4.72 -9.52
CA GLY A 177 -14.78 5.97 -8.95
C GLY A 177 -13.89 6.49 -7.82
N TRP A 178 -13.50 5.61 -6.89
CA TRP A 178 -12.56 5.94 -5.82
C TRP A 178 -11.15 6.29 -6.33
N ILE A 179 -10.67 5.63 -7.40
CA ILE A 179 -9.41 6.02 -8.06
C ILE A 179 -9.47 7.48 -8.55
N TYR A 180 -10.60 7.90 -9.15
CA TYR A 180 -10.77 9.29 -9.56
C TYR A 180 -10.84 10.26 -8.39
N ILE A 181 -11.48 9.88 -7.27
CA ILE A 181 -11.46 10.66 -6.03
C ILE A 181 -10.01 10.88 -5.56
N HIS A 182 -9.25 9.80 -5.35
CA HIS A 182 -7.88 9.91 -4.85
C HIS A 182 -6.96 10.66 -5.80
N TRP A 183 -7.22 10.59 -7.11
CA TRP A 183 -6.51 11.38 -8.11
C TRP A 183 -6.87 12.87 -8.04
N GLY A 184 -8.13 13.22 -7.78
CA GLY A 184 -8.51 14.60 -7.54
C GLY A 184 -7.86 15.18 -6.29
N ASP A 185 -7.79 14.38 -5.23
CA ASP A 185 -7.33 14.81 -3.90
C ASP A 185 -5.87 15.32 -3.91
N ILE A 186 -4.98 14.78 -4.75
CA ILE A 186 -3.59 15.27 -4.84
C ILE A 186 -3.49 16.73 -5.31
N TYR A 187 -4.48 17.20 -6.06
CA TYR A 187 -4.57 18.58 -6.54
C TYR A 187 -5.27 19.51 -5.54
N THR A 188 -5.89 18.95 -4.50
CA THR A 188 -6.62 19.71 -3.50
C THR A 188 -5.97 19.71 -2.11
N ASN A 189 -4.90 18.95 -1.92
CA ASN A 189 -4.24 18.83 -0.62
C ASN A 189 -3.21 19.93 -0.32
N SER A 190 -2.99 20.89 -1.22
CA SER A 190 -2.14 22.07 -1.00
C SER A 190 -2.97 23.30 -0.62
N ASP A 191 -2.44 24.18 0.24
CA ASP A 191 -3.07 25.46 0.57
C ASP A 191 -2.98 26.49 -0.58
N ASN A 192 -1.98 26.36 -1.46
CA ASN A 192 -1.71 27.28 -2.58
C ASN A 192 -2.05 26.66 -3.93
N LYS A 193 -3.32 26.28 -4.12
CA LYS A 193 -3.80 25.65 -5.36
C LYS A 193 -3.91 26.67 -6.48
N ASP A 194 -3.42 26.32 -7.67
CA ASP A 194 -3.71 27.14 -8.85
C ASP A 194 -5.10 26.84 -9.45
N ILE A 195 -5.62 27.76 -10.27
CA ILE A 195 -6.94 27.61 -10.91
C ILE A 195 -7.00 26.37 -11.82
N ALA A 196 -5.88 25.96 -12.43
CA ALA A 196 -5.83 24.81 -13.31
C ALA A 196 -5.91 23.49 -12.52
N GLU A 197 -5.26 23.41 -11.36
CA GLU A 197 -5.33 22.29 -10.42
C GLU A 197 -6.75 22.11 -9.88
N ILE A 198 -7.41 23.22 -9.48
CA ILE A 198 -8.82 23.19 -9.03
C ILE A 198 -9.73 22.67 -10.16
N LYS A 199 -9.55 23.17 -11.39
CA LYS A 199 -10.33 22.70 -12.55
C LYS A 199 -10.09 21.21 -12.82
N LYS A 200 -8.84 20.76 -12.69
CA LYS A 200 -8.47 19.36 -12.90
C LYS A 200 -9.09 18.45 -11.83
N ALA A 201 -8.96 18.80 -10.55
CA ALA A 201 -9.57 18.08 -9.44
C ALA A 201 -11.08 17.95 -9.64
N LYS A 202 -11.76 19.07 -9.94
CA LYS A 202 -13.20 19.09 -10.20
C LYS A 202 -13.60 18.17 -11.36
N ALA A 203 -12.85 18.17 -12.46
CA ALA A 203 -13.10 17.27 -13.58
C ALA A 203 -12.94 15.79 -13.20
N LEU A 204 -11.97 15.45 -12.35
CA LEU A 204 -11.79 14.10 -11.82
C LEU A 204 -12.95 13.68 -10.92
N TYR A 205 -13.40 14.56 -10.01
CA TYR A 205 -14.56 14.27 -9.16
C TYR A 205 -15.86 14.08 -9.95
N TYR A 206 -16.07 14.80 -11.04
CA TYR A 206 -17.21 14.53 -11.92
C TYR A 206 -17.13 13.15 -12.60
N LYS A 207 -15.94 12.71 -13.02
CA LYS A 207 -15.76 11.33 -13.52
C LYS A 207 -16.02 10.29 -12.44
N ALA A 208 -15.69 10.59 -11.18
CA ALA A 208 -16.02 9.71 -10.07
C ALA A 208 -17.55 9.54 -9.93
N LEU A 209 -18.32 10.63 -10.03
CA LEU A 209 -19.79 10.60 -9.96
C LEU A 209 -20.45 9.79 -11.09
N GLU A 210 -19.78 9.58 -12.21
CA GLU A 210 -20.31 8.73 -13.29
C GLU A 210 -20.23 7.24 -12.94
N LEU A 211 -19.38 6.86 -11.99
CA LEU A 211 -19.03 5.46 -11.68
C LEU A 211 -19.41 5.02 -10.26
N LEU A 212 -19.49 5.95 -9.32
CA LEU A 212 -19.84 5.66 -7.93
C LEU A 212 -21.32 5.33 -7.80
N ASP A 213 -21.65 4.53 -6.80
CA ASP A 213 -23.05 4.29 -6.45
C ASP A 213 -23.63 5.49 -5.67
N LYS A 214 -24.93 5.44 -5.38
CA LYS A 214 -25.61 6.51 -4.64
C LYS A 214 -25.04 6.76 -3.25
N LYS A 215 -24.49 5.73 -2.60
CA LYS A 215 -23.95 5.84 -1.25
C LYS A 215 -22.63 6.60 -1.30
N ASP A 216 -21.77 6.28 -2.27
CA ASP A 216 -20.45 6.89 -2.36
C ASP A 216 -20.43 8.25 -3.10
N HIS A 217 -21.50 8.61 -3.81
CA HIS A 217 -21.65 9.92 -4.45
C HIS A 217 -21.40 11.10 -3.53
N GLU A 218 -21.78 10.98 -2.24
CA GLU A 218 -21.62 12.08 -1.29
C GLU A 218 -20.16 12.50 -1.12
N PHE A 219 -19.22 11.55 -1.19
CA PHE A 219 -17.79 11.82 -1.04
C PHE A 219 -17.22 12.67 -2.18
N ALA A 220 -17.67 12.43 -3.41
CA ALA A 220 -17.28 13.26 -4.56
C ALA A 220 -17.99 14.62 -4.54
N LEU A 221 -19.29 14.66 -4.17
CA LEU A 221 -20.04 15.92 -4.06
C LEU A 221 -19.47 16.85 -2.98
N MET A 222 -19.07 16.30 -1.83
CA MET A 222 -18.45 17.06 -0.75
C MET A 222 -17.21 17.82 -1.26
N ARG A 223 -16.28 17.12 -1.90
CA ARG A 223 -15.07 17.69 -2.50
C ARG A 223 -15.37 18.76 -3.56
N ILE A 224 -16.35 18.50 -4.43
CA ILE A 224 -16.80 19.48 -5.43
C ILE A 224 -17.34 20.75 -4.77
N ASN A 225 -18.04 20.65 -3.64
CA ASN A 225 -18.61 21.78 -2.94
C ASN A 225 -17.55 22.58 -2.17
N GLU A 226 -16.58 21.92 -1.55
CA GLU A 226 -15.42 22.56 -0.92
C GLU A 226 -14.64 23.42 -1.94
N LEU A 227 -14.50 22.94 -3.18
CA LEU A 227 -13.87 23.69 -4.27
C LEU A 227 -14.69 24.89 -4.79
N LYS A 228 -15.97 25.04 -4.42
CA LYS A 228 -16.79 26.21 -4.77
C LYS A 228 -16.79 27.29 -3.68
N ALA A 229 -16.42 26.92 -2.46
CA ALA A 229 -16.42 27.81 -1.30
C ALA A 229 -15.12 28.63 -1.19
N ASN A 230 -14.07 28.23 -1.92
CA ASN A 230 -12.79 28.92 -2.08
C ASN A 230 -12.69 29.61 -3.44
#